data_AF-A0A7K4GLF7-F1
#
_entry.id   AF-A0A7K4GLF7-F1
#
_cell.length_a   1.000
_cell.length_b   1.000
_cell.length_c   1.000
_cell.angle_alpha   90.00
_cell.angle_beta   90.00
_cell.angle_gamma   90.00
#
_symmetry.space_group_name_H-M   'P 1'
#
loop_
_entity.id
_entity.type
_entity.pdbx_description
1 polymer ?
#
loop_
_entity_poly.entity_id
_entity_poly.type
_entity_poly.pdbx_seq_one_letter_code
_entity_poly.pdbx_strand_id
1 'polypeptide(L)'
;MDLEEIKNKQAIEQVNKFLAEKSNGKALKIVNSLLDKDPSNDQAWLYLGIVNRRMGKYDIAISSFKTATEINNTLIEAWGLLTITYMDKGELKKAEEVMKTALELNPLDEKIQFYQDNLIRVYEKFGPFF
;
A
#
# COMPACT_ATOMS: atom_id res chain seq x y z
N MET A 1 6.87 17.25 -16.88
CA MET A 1 5.94 17.27 -15.75
C MET A 1 5.10 18.52 -15.83
N ASP A 2 3.78 18.37 -15.75
CA ASP A 2 2.88 19.52 -15.68
C ASP A 2 2.81 20.09 -14.24
N LEU A 3 2.13 21.23 -14.09
CA LEU A 3 2.00 21.90 -12.80
C LEU A 3 1.27 21.06 -11.74
N GLU A 4 0.38 20.16 -12.15
CA GLU A 4 -0.38 19.33 -11.23
C GLU A 4 0.46 18.16 -10.73
N GLU A 5 1.25 17.55 -11.61
CA GLU A 5 2.22 16.51 -11.26
C GLU A 5 3.28 17.02 -10.27
N ILE A 6 3.77 18.26 -10.43
CA ILE A 6 4.69 18.91 -9.49
C ILE A 6 4.03 19.09 -8.11
N LYS A 7 2.78 19.57 -8.07
CA LYS A 7 2.04 19.76 -6.81
C LYS A 7 1.75 18.43 -6.12
N ASN A 8 1.38 17.40 -6.87
CA ASN A 8 1.16 16.05 -6.34
C ASN A 8 2.44 15.54 -5.66
N LYS A 9 3.58 15.62 -6.36
CA LYS A 9 4.88 15.22 -5.81
C LYS A 9 5.23 15.98 -4.53
N GLN A 10 5.05 17.30 -4.50
CA GLN A 10 5.29 18.12 -3.31
C GLN A 10 4.36 17.74 -2.14
N ALA A 11 3.09 17.45 -2.42
CA ALA A 11 2.16 17.00 -1.40
C ALA A 11 2.58 15.65 -0.82
N ILE A 12 3.00 14.71 -1.66
CA ILE A 12 3.53 13.40 -1.24
C ILE A 12 4.80 13.55 -0.38
N GLU A 13 5.72 14.45 -0.74
CA GLU A 13 6.89 14.76 0.09
C GLU A 13 6.49 15.27 1.48
N GLN A 14 5.44 16.11 1.57
CA GLN A 14 4.90 16.56 2.86
C GLN A 14 4.25 15.43 3.66
N VAL A 15 3.52 14.52 3.00
CA VAL A 15 2.96 13.31 3.63
C VAL A 15 4.10 12.51 4.25
N ASN A 16 5.16 12.22 3.49
CA ASN A 16 6.33 11.49 3.96
C ASN A 16 6.99 12.15 5.16
N LYS A 17 7.17 13.47 5.12
CA LYS A 17 7.69 14.23 6.26
C LYS A 17 6.82 14.05 7.51
N PHE A 18 5.50 14.22 7.39
CA PHE A 18 4.60 14.03 8.53
C PHE A 18 4.58 12.58 9.02
N LEU A 19 4.74 11.60 8.12
CA LEU A 19 4.89 10.21 8.52
C LEU A 19 6.17 9.99 9.32
N ALA A 20 7.31 10.54 8.89
CA ALA A 20 8.57 10.48 9.63
C ALA A 20 8.45 11.12 11.03
N GLU A 21 7.72 12.24 11.13
CA GLU A 21 7.40 12.93 12.39
C GLU A 21 6.32 12.22 13.24
N LYS A 22 5.84 11.03 12.82
CA LYS A 22 4.73 10.28 13.44
C LYS A 22 3.43 11.09 13.54
N SER A 23 3.30 12.15 12.76
CA SER A 23 2.15 13.06 12.70
C SER A 23 1.07 12.53 11.74
N ASN A 24 0.51 11.35 12.03
CA ASN A 24 -0.46 10.66 11.16
C ASN A 24 -1.69 11.52 10.82
N GLY A 25 -2.18 12.35 11.75
CA GLY A 25 -3.32 13.24 11.49
C GLY A 25 -3.03 14.33 10.46
N LYS A 26 -1.80 14.85 10.41
CA LYS A 26 -1.39 15.84 9.39
C LYS A 26 -1.22 15.16 8.03
N ALA A 27 -0.61 13.97 8.01
CA ALA A 27 -0.48 13.16 6.80
C ALA A 27 -1.87 12.84 6.18
N LEU A 28 -2.84 12.40 7.00
CA LEU A 28 -4.21 12.15 6.55
C LEU A 28 -4.88 13.38 5.93
N LYS A 29 -4.69 14.57 6.50
CA LYS A 29 -5.27 15.80 5.93
C LYS A 29 -4.77 16.07 4.52
N ILE A 30 -3.46 15.89 4.28
CA ILE A 30 -2.88 16.10 2.95
C ILE A 30 -3.38 15.02 1.98
N VAL A 31 -3.37 13.75 2.40
CA VAL A 31 -3.85 12.64 1.58
C VAL A 31 -5.31 12.82 1.18
N ASN A 32 -6.19 13.15 2.13
CA ASN A 32 -7.60 13.40 1.82
C ASN A 32 -7.77 14.57 0.85
N SER A 33 -7.00 15.65 1.02
CA SER A 33 -7.03 16.77 0.08
C SER A 33 -6.57 16.39 -1.34
N LEU A 34 -5.68 15.40 -1.48
CA LEU A 34 -5.30 14.87 -2.80
C LEU A 34 -6.45 14.09 -3.43
N LEU A 35 -7.10 13.23 -2.64
CA LEU A 35 -8.25 12.43 -3.10
C LEU A 35 -9.49 13.28 -3.39
N ASP A 36 -9.71 14.37 -2.66
CA ASP A 36 -10.81 15.31 -2.93
C ASP A 36 -10.64 16.00 -4.29
N LYS A 37 -9.40 16.21 -4.73
CA LYS A 37 -9.08 16.81 -6.03
C LYS A 37 -9.08 15.78 -7.15
N ASP A 38 -8.50 14.63 -6.87
CA ASP A 38 -8.38 13.52 -7.80
C ASP A 38 -8.63 12.18 -7.09
N PRO A 39 -9.88 11.67 -7.15
CA PRO A 39 -10.23 10.36 -6.60
C PRO A 39 -9.54 9.19 -7.31
N SER A 40 -8.93 9.41 -8.48
CA SER A 40 -8.19 8.41 -9.24
C SER A 40 -6.67 8.46 -9.02
N ASN A 41 -6.22 9.23 -8.03
CA ASN A 41 -4.79 9.33 -7.69
C ASN A 41 -4.32 8.07 -6.92
N ASP A 42 -3.68 7.14 -7.64
CA ASP A 42 -3.12 5.89 -7.10
C ASP A 42 -2.14 6.11 -5.94
N GLN A 43 -1.27 7.13 -6.04
CA GLN A 43 -0.35 7.49 -4.97
C GLN A 43 -1.09 7.96 -3.72
N ALA A 44 -2.12 8.79 -3.86
CA ALA A 44 -2.89 9.23 -2.71
C ALA A 44 -3.59 8.05 -2.00
N TRP A 45 -4.11 7.08 -2.75
CA TRP A 45 -4.64 5.83 -2.19
C TRP A 45 -3.57 4.98 -1.49
N LEU A 46 -2.37 4.85 -2.09
CA LEU A 46 -1.22 4.21 -1.46
C LEU A 46 -0.90 4.86 -0.09
N TYR A 47 -0.78 6.18 -0.05
CA TYR A 47 -0.47 6.90 1.19
C TYR A 47 -1.62 6.85 2.20
N LEU A 48 -2.88 6.84 1.77
CA LEU A 48 -4.02 6.62 2.66
C LEU A 48 -3.89 5.27 3.35
N GLY A 49 -3.50 4.24 2.60
CA GLY A 49 -3.24 2.91 3.13
C GLY A 49 -2.10 2.90 4.14
N ILE A 50 -0.96 3.52 3.79
CA ILE A 50 0.22 3.62 4.67
C ILE A 50 -0.16 4.28 6.00
N VAL A 51 -0.86 5.41 5.98
CA VAL A 51 -1.20 6.14 7.21
C VAL A 51 -2.15 5.34 8.08
N ASN A 52 -3.17 4.71 7.50
CA ASN A 52 -4.12 3.89 8.25
C ASN A 52 -3.48 2.61 8.81
N ARG A 53 -2.57 1.96 8.07
CA ARG A 53 -1.81 0.82 8.58
C ARG A 53 -0.97 1.19 9.80
N ARG A 54 -0.28 2.35 9.76
CA ARG A 54 0.48 2.86 10.92
C ARG A 54 -0.39 3.17 12.13
N MET A 55 -1.67 3.43 11.92
CA MET A 55 -2.67 3.64 12.98
C MET A 55 -3.34 2.34 13.45
N GLY A 56 -2.93 1.18 12.92
CA GLY A 56 -3.55 -0.13 13.21
C GLY A 56 -4.92 -0.32 12.57
N LYS A 57 -5.35 0.58 11.67
CA LYS A 57 -6.63 0.52 10.98
C LYS A 57 -6.50 -0.34 9.71
N TYR A 58 -6.27 -1.63 9.90
CA TYR A 58 -5.92 -2.54 8.82
C TYR A 58 -6.99 -2.66 7.73
N ASP A 59 -8.28 -2.67 8.09
CA ASP A 59 -9.36 -2.77 7.09
C ASP A 59 -9.40 -1.57 6.14
N ILE A 60 -9.22 -0.37 6.68
CA ILE A 60 -9.15 0.84 5.87
C ILE A 60 -7.89 0.78 4.99
N ALA A 61 -6.75 0.39 5.57
CA ALA A 61 -5.52 0.27 4.81
C ALA A 61 -5.62 -0.71 3.64
N ILE A 62 -6.21 -1.89 3.87
CA ILE A 62 -6.51 -2.89 2.85
C ILE A 62 -7.37 -2.31 1.74
N SER A 63 -8.48 -1.64 2.09
CA SER A 63 -9.34 -1.02 1.06
C SER A 63 -8.59 0.02 0.24
N SER A 64 -7.77 0.86 0.87
CA SER A 64 -6.99 1.88 0.17
C SER A 64 -5.93 1.28 -0.76
N PHE A 65 -5.19 0.26 -0.31
CA PHE A 65 -4.21 -0.40 -1.16
C PHE A 65 -4.86 -1.15 -2.32
N LYS A 66 -6.03 -1.79 -2.10
CA LYS A 66 -6.80 -2.40 -3.19
C LYS A 66 -7.18 -1.38 -4.25
N THR A 67 -7.75 -0.26 -3.85
CA THR A 67 -8.10 0.82 -4.78
C THR A 67 -6.86 1.34 -5.52
N ALA A 68 -5.72 1.50 -4.84
CA ALA A 68 -4.46 1.87 -5.50
C ALA A 68 -4.04 0.84 -6.57
N THR A 69 -4.14 -0.46 -6.29
CA THR A 69 -3.81 -1.52 -7.25
C THR A 69 -4.81 -1.66 -8.40
N GLU A 70 -6.08 -1.32 -8.18
CA GLU A 70 -7.12 -1.32 -9.20
C GLU A 70 -6.95 -0.15 -10.19
N ILE A 71 -6.55 1.02 -9.68
CA ILE A 71 -6.24 2.20 -10.50
C ILE A 71 -4.93 2.00 -11.25
N ASN A 72 -3.88 1.54 -10.57
CA ASN A 72 -2.57 1.32 -11.14
C ASN A 72 -2.01 -0.05 -10.72
N ASN A 73 -2.21 -1.05 -11.58
CA ASN A 73 -1.73 -2.40 -11.35
C ASN A 73 -0.20 -2.56 -11.42
N THR A 74 0.51 -1.54 -11.93
CA THR A 74 1.98 -1.48 -11.93
C THR A 74 2.56 -0.78 -10.70
N LEU A 75 1.71 -0.30 -9.79
CA LEU A 75 2.15 0.29 -8.52
C LEU A 75 2.55 -0.81 -7.53
N ILE A 76 3.76 -1.34 -7.71
CA ILE A 76 4.28 -2.50 -6.97
C ILE A 76 4.27 -2.31 -5.45
N GLU A 77 4.49 -1.09 -4.98
CA GLU A 77 4.45 -0.77 -3.55
C GLU A 77 3.07 -1.02 -2.93
N ALA A 78 1.99 -0.75 -3.68
CA ALA A 78 0.62 -1.01 -3.21
C ALA A 78 0.34 -2.51 -3.05
N TRP A 79 0.79 -3.33 -4.00
CA TRP A 79 0.68 -4.80 -3.91
C TRP A 79 1.43 -5.37 -2.70
N GLY A 80 2.67 -4.91 -2.51
CA GLY A 80 3.50 -5.35 -1.38
C GLY A 80 2.90 -4.95 -0.04
N LEU A 81 2.45 -3.70 0.10
CA LEU A 81 1.84 -3.22 1.32
C LEU A 81 0.46 -3.85 1.58
N LEU A 82 -0.33 -4.14 0.55
CA LEU A 82 -1.57 -4.90 0.69
C LEU A 82 -1.29 -6.29 1.25
N THR A 83 -0.30 -7.00 0.70
CA THR A 83 0.14 -8.32 1.15
C THR A 83 0.58 -8.28 2.62
N ILE A 84 1.48 -7.35 2.96
CA ILE A 84 1.96 -7.15 4.33
C ILE A 84 0.81 -6.81 5.29
N THR A 85 -0.16 -6.01 4.86
CA THR A 85 -1.29 -5.64 5.72
C THR A 85 -2.18 -6.83 6.02
N TYR A 86 -2.41 -7.72 5.05
CA TYR A 86 -3.11 -8.98 5.31
C TYR A 86 -2.31 -9.90 6.25
N MET A 87 -0.99 -9.95 6.12
CA MET A 87 -0.11 -10.69 7.05
C MET A 87 -0.20 -10.14 8.47
N ASP A 88 -0.10 -8.82 8.65
CA ASP A 88 -0.22 -8.15 9.95
C ASP A 88 -1.59 -8.39 10.60
N LYS A 89 -2.64 -8.53 9.78
CA LYS A 89 -4.00 -8.85 10.23
C LYS A 89 -4.20 -10.35 10.52
N GLY A 90 -3.21 -11.20 10.23
CA GLY A 90 -3.28 -12.66 10.38
C GLY A 90 -4.06 -13.39 9.29
N GLU A 91 -4.44 -12.70 8.21
CA GLU A 91 -5.22 -13.25 7.10
C GLU A 91 -4.29 -13.80 5.99
N LEU A 92 -3.42 -14.76 6.35
CA LEU A 92 -2.34 -15.26 5.47
C LEU A 92 -2.82 -15.80 4.11
N LYS A 93 -3.98 -16.48 4.06
CA LYS A 93 -4.55 -16.97 2.79
C LYS A 93 -4.86 -15.82 1.82
N LYS A 94 -5.36 -14.69 2.31
CA LYS A 94 -5.63 -13.52 1.46
C LYS A 94 -4.34 -12.83 1.03
N ALA A 95 -3.31 -12.83 1.89
CA ALA A 95 -1.99 -12.34 1.50
C ALA A 95 -1.42 -13.16 0.33
N GLU A 96 -1.59 -14.49 0.35
CA GLU A 96 -1.20 -15.38 -0.75
C GLU A 96 -1.98 -15.11 -2.04
N GLU A 97 -3.30 -14.96 -1.97
CA GLU A 97 -4.13 -14.60 -3.12
C GLU A 97 -3.68 -13.28 -3.76
N VAL A 98 -3.45 -12.24 -2.95
CA VAL A 98 -2.96 -10.95 -3.42
C VAL A 98 -1.59 -11.07 -4.08
N MET A 99 -0.66 -11.79 -3.46
CA MET A 99 0.70 -11.96 -3.99
C MET A 99 0.69 -12.72 -5.32
N LYS A 100 -0.16 -13.74 -5.43
CA LYS A 100 -0.35 -14.49 -6.68
C LYS A 100 -0.81 -13.55 -7.81
N THR A 101 -1.82 -12.72 -7.57
CA THR A 101 -2.28 -11.73 -8.56
C THR A 101 -1.18 -10.73 -8.91
N ALA A 102 -0.42 -10.25 -7.91
CA ALA A 102 0.67 -9.31 -8.14
C ALA A 102 1.76 -9.90 -9.06
N LEU A 103 2.13 -11.17 -8.86
CA LEU A 103 3.08 -11.93 -9.69
C LEU A 103 2.55 -12.18 -11.11
N GLU A 104 1.26 -12.48 -11.26
CA GLU A 104 0.64 -12.66 -12.58
C GLU A 104 0.69 -11.35 -13.40
N LEU A 105 0.48 -10.20 -12.74
CA LEU A 105 0.43 -8.90 -13.40
C LEU A 105 1.81 -8.28 -13.63
N ASN A 106 2.79 -8.52 -12.74
CA ASN A 106 4.13 -7.95 -12.85
C ASN A 106 5.21 -9.04 -12.64
N PRO A 107 5.30 -10.06 -13.52
CA PRO A 107 6.10 -11.26 -13.31
C PRO A 107 7.62 -11.03 -13.27
N LEU A 108 8.10 -9.88 -13.74
CA LEU A 108 9.53 -9.54 -13.83
C LEU A 108 9.97 -8.48 -12.82
N ASP A 109 9.07 -7.97 -11.97
CA ASP A 109 9.45 -6.96 -10.99
C ASP A 109 10.11 -7.60 -9.75
N GLU A 110 11.37 -7.26 -9.54
CA GLU A 110 12.18 -7.81 -8.45
C GLU A 110 11.62 -7.48 -7.05
N LYS A 111 10.90 -6.35 -6.90
CA LYS A 111 10.30 -6.00 -5.61
C LYS A 111 9.13 -6.91 -5.27
N ILE A 112 8.40 -7.42 -6.27
CA ILE A 112 7.34 -8.41 -6.02
C ILE A 112 7.96 -9.69 -5.45
N GLN A 113 9.07 -10.16 -6.01
CA GLN A 113 9.78 -11.34 -5.49
C GLN A 113 10.19 -11.13 -4.03
N PHE A 114 10.71 -9.94 -3.68
CA PHE A 114 11.01 -9.60 -2.29
C PHE A 114 9.79 -9.70 -1.37
N TYR A 115 8.61 -9.23 -1.79
CA TYR A 115 7.39 -9.36 -0.99
C TYR A 115 6.90 -10.81 -0.90
N GLN A 116 7.05 -11.61 -1.96
CA GLN A 116 6.75 -13.05 -1.95
C GLN A 116 7.63 -13.80 -0.95
N ASP A 117 8.94 -13.56 -0.96
CA ASP A 117 9.87 -14.18 -0.01
C ASP A 117 9.52 -13.85 1.44
N ASN A 118 9.13 -12.60 1.70
CA ASN A 118 8.67 -12.20 3.03
C ASN A 118 7.39 -12.93 3.45
N LEU A 119 6.44 -13.09 2.53
CA LEU A 119 5.22 -13.86 2.78
C LEU A 119 5.54 -15.32 3.10
N ILE A 120 6.40 -15.98 2.31
CA ILE A 120 6.82 -17.36 2.52
C ILE A 120 7.40 -17.55 3.92
N ARG A 121 8.35 -16.69 4.33
CA ARG A 121 8.96 -16.77 5.67
C ARG A 121 7.95 -16.65 6.81
N VAL A 122 6.95 -15.79 6.66
CA VAL A 122 5.88 -15.63 7.66
C VAL A 122 4.95 -16.84 7.66
N TYR A 123 4.62 -17.37 6.47
CA TYR A 123 3.78 -18.55 6.32
C TYR A 123 4.45 -19.80 6.89
N GLU A 124 5.75 -19.99 6.71
CA GLU A 124 6.51 -21.10 7.32
C GLU A 124 6.51 -21.02 8.85
N LYS A 125 6.52 -19.81 9.41
CA LYS A 125 6.58 -19.60 10.85
C LYS A 125 5.21 -19.67 11.55
N PHE A 126 4.15 -19.21 10.87
CA PHE A 126 2.84 -18.96 11.48
C PHE A 126 1.65 -19.50 10.66
N GLY A 127 1.90 -20.06 9.48
CA GLY A 127 0.87 -20.68 8.66
C GLY A 127 0.33 -21.95 9.31
N PRO A 128 -0.86 -22.40 8.87
CA PRO A 128 -1.40 -23.67 9.34
C PRO A 128 -0.46 -24.82 8.95
N PHE A 129 0.02 -25.57 9.95
CA PHE A 129 0.64 -26.86 9.73
C PHE A 129 -0.44 -27.78 9.16
N PHE A 130 -0.24 -28.30 7.95
CA PHE A 130 -1.05 -29.39 7.41
C PHE A 130 -0.50 -30.73 7.90
#